data_AF-A0A7C2RJ71-F1
#
_entry.id   AF-A0A7C2RJ71-F1
#
_cell.length_a   1.000
_cell.length_b   1.000
_cell.length_c   1.000
_cell.angle_alpha   90.00
_cell.angle_beta   90.00
_cell.angle_gamma   90.00
#
_symmetry.space_group_name_H-M   'P 1'
#
loop_
_entity.id
_entity.type
_entity.pdbx_description
1 polymer ?
#
loop_
_entity_poly.entity_id
_entity_poly.type
_entity_poly.pdbx_seq_one_letter_code
_entity_poly.pdbx_strand_id
1 'polypeptide(L)'
;MRFDILTIFPEMLSGPLDFSVLKRAREQGLVEIRVHDLRAFAADKHHVVDDRPFGGGAGMVFKPEPIFRAVETLCQDELTTKARAIILLSPQGRVFDQKEAERLAGMQ
;
A
#
# COMPACT_ATOMS: atom_id res chain seq x y z
N MET A 1 9.70 -2.58 12.25
CA MET A 1 8.51 -1.86 11.73
C MET A 1 8.11 -2.50 10.40
N ARG A 2 6.82 -2.75 10.16
CA ARG A 2 6.36 -3.43 8.94
C ARG A 2 5.57 -2.47 8.05
N PHE A 3 5.83 -2.50 6.76
CA PHE A 3 5.11 -1.76 5.73
C PHE A 3 4.57 -2.72 4.68
N ASP A 4 3.27 -2.65 4.40
CA ASP A 4 2.63 -3.34 3.28
C ASP A 4 2.22 -2.28 2.25
N ILE A 5 2.80 -2.35 1.05
CA ILE A 5 2.54 -1.41 -0.05
C ILE A 5 1.67 -2.11 -1.08
N LEU A 6 0.49 -1.57 -1.32
CA LEU A 6 -0.44 -2.04 -2.34
C LEU A 6 -0.29 -1.20 -3.61
N THR A 7 0.02 -1.83 -4.74
CA THR A 7 0.25 -1.14 -6.02
C THR A 7 -0.14 -2.03 -7.19
N ILE A 8 -0.36 -1.44 -8.37
CA ILE A 8 -0.49 -2.19 -9.63
C ILE A 8 0.84 -2.24 -10.41
N PHE A 9 1.94 -1.77 -9.81
CA PHE A 9 3.28 -1.78 -10.43
C PHE A 9 4.34 -2.16 -9.40
N PRO A 10 4.36 -3.41 -8.91
CA PRO A 10 5.29 -3.83 -7.86
C PRO A 10 6.76 -3.69 -8.29
N GLU A 11 7.07 -3.95 -9.56
CA GLU A 11 8.43 -3.89 -10.09
C GLU A 11 9.03 -2.47 -10.02
N MET A 12 8.20 -1.43 -10.13
CA MET A 12 8.66 -0.03 -10.00
C MET A 12 9.26 0.27 -8.62
N LEU A 13 8.92 -0.51 -7.60
CA LEU A 13 9.38 -0.32 -6.23
C LEU A 13 10.62 -1.16 -5.90
N SER A 14 10.95 -2.16 -6.70
CA SER A 14 12.14 -3.02 -6.47
C SER A 14 13.42 -2.19 -6.36
N GLY A 15 13.65 -1.28 -7.32
CA GLY A 15 14.81 -0.39 -7.30
C GLY A 15 14.87 0.46 -6.01
N PRO A 16 13.96 1.41 -5.79
CA PRO A 16 14.02 2.30 -4.63
C PRO A 16 14.15 1.59 -3.28
N LEU A 17 13.53 0.41 -3.13
CA LEU A 17 13.53 -0.35 -1.88
C LEU A 17 14.77 -1.24 -1.67
N ASP A 18 15.57 -1.48 -2.73
CA ASP A 18 16.74 -2.36 -2.70
C ASP A 18 18.08 -1.59 -2.77
N PHE A 19 18.08 -0.26 -2.59
CA PHE A 19 19.30 0.54 -2.56
C PHE A 19 19.47 1.39 -1.28
N SER A 20 20.72 1.80 -1.03
CA SER A 20 21.09 2.79 -0.01
C SER A 20 20.59 2.46 1.41
N VAL A 21 20.04 3.45 2.13
CA VAL A 21 19.59 3.36 3.52
C VAL A 21 18.51 2.28 3.69
N LEU A 22 17.58 2.15 2.73
CA LEU A 22 16.49 1.17 2.81
C LEU A 22 17.00 -0.26 2.72
N LYS A 23 17.94 -0.54 1.80
CA LYS A 23 18.61 -1.85 1.74
C LYS A 23 19.26 -2.23 3.06
N ARG A 24 20.07 -1.32 3.63
CA ARG A 24 20.76 -1.57 4.91
C ARG A 24 19.77 -1.81 6.05
N ALA A 25 18.68 -1.04 6.12
CA ALA A 25 17.67 -1.20 7.15
C ALA A 25 16.94 -2.56 7.07
N ARG A 26 16.70 -3.06 5.85
CA ARG A 26 16.13 -4.41 5.62
C ARG A 26 17.11 -5.52 5.99
N GLU A 27 18.37 -5.42 5.54
CA GLU A 27 19.43 -6.39 5.86
C GLU A 27 19.70 -6.48 7.38
N GLN A 28 19.51 -5.38 8.11
CA GLN A 28 19.61 -5.32 9.57
C GLN A 28 18.30 -5.71 10.29
N GLY A 29 17.22 -6.01 9.57
CA GLY A 29 15.92 -6.37 10.16
C GLY A 29 15.19 -5.24 10.88
N LEU A 30 15.58 -3.98 10.66
CA LEU A 30 14.93 -2.81 11.29
C LEU A 30 13.54 -2.55 10.70
N VAL A 31 13.41 -2.79 9.39
CA VAL A 31 12.16 -2.64 8.64
C VAL A 31 11.87 -3.86 7.79
N GLU A 32 10.60 -4.23 7.73
CA GLU A 32 10.07 -5.20 6.79
C GLU A 32 9.17 -4.46 5.79
N ILE A 33 9.45 -4.62 4.50
CA ILE A 33 8.66 -3.98 3.44
C ILE A 33 8.16 -5.08 2.51
N ARG A 34 6.84 -5.21 2.41
CA ARG A 34 6.14 -6.14 1.53
C ARG A 34 5.40 -5.35 0.47
N VAL A 35 5.57 -5.73 -0.80
CA VAL A 35 4.90 -5.10 -1.93
C VAL A 35 3.91 -6.10 -2.51
N HIS A 36 2.66 -5.67 -2.68
CA HIS A 36 1.54 -6.50 -3.10
C HIS A 36 0.96 -5.96 -4.41
N ASP A 37 0.84 -6.81 -5.42
CA ASP A 37 0.10 -6.46 -6.64
C ASP A 37 -1.40 -6.50 -6.38
N LEU A 38 -2.08 -5.36 -6.52
CA LEU A 38 -3.53 -5.26 -6.37
C LEU A 38 -4.29 -6.21 -7.33
N ARG A 39 -3.71 -6.51 -8.49
CA ARG A 39 -4.30 -7.43 -9.47
C ARG A 39 -4.49 -8.85 -8.94
N ALA A 40 -3.66 -9.29 -8.00
CA ALA A 40 -3.79 -10.60 -7.36
C ALA A 40 -5.09 -10.72 -6.52
N PHE A 41 -5.73 -9.60 -6.19
CA PHE A 41 -6.95 -9.56 -5.38
C PHE A 41 -8.24 -9.36 -6.20
N ALA A 42 -8.13 -9.21 -7.53
CA ALA A 42 -9.28 -9.13 -8.42
C ALA A 42 -9.93 -10.50 -8.64
N ALA A 43 -11.28 -10.55 -8.67
CA ALA A 43 -12.03 -11.78 -8.85
C ALA A 43 -12.02 -12.38 -10.27
N ASP A 44 -11.81 -11.55 -11.30
CA ASP A 44 -11.97 -11.97 -12.68
C ASP A 44 -10.68 -12.53 -13.29
N LYS A 45 -10.84 -13.35 -14.34
CA LYS A 45 -9.73 -14.02 -15.03
C LYS A 45 -8.72 -13.08 -15.71
N HIS A 46 -9.08 -11.82 -15.90
CA HIS A 46 -8.23 -10.80 -16.52
C HIS A 46 -7.60 -9.86 -15.48
N HIS A 47 -7.88 -10.10 -14.19
CA HIS A 47 -7.38 -9.32 -13.06
C HIS A 47 -7.68 -7.82 -13.20
N VAL A 48 -8.92 -7.49 -13.58
CA VAL A 48 -9.37 -6.11 -13.76
C VAL A 48 -9.59 -5.45 -12.41
N VAL A 49 -8.85 -4.36 -12.19
CA VAL A 49 -8.84 -3.62 -10.92
C VAL A 49 -9.59 -2.30 -10.99
N ASP A 50 -9.95 -1.83 -12.17
CA ASP A 50 -10.63 -0.55 -12.42
C ASP A 50 -11.90 -0.74 -13.27
N ASP A 51 -12.80 0.24 -13.21
CA ASP A 51 -14.00 0.29 -14.03
C ASP A 51 -14.36 1.74 -14.37
N ARG A 52 -15.30 1.93 -15.28
CA ARG A 52 -15.79 3.24 -15.67
C ARG A 52 -16.47 3.95 -14.49
N PRO A 53 -16.26 5.26 -14.32
CA PRO A 53 -16.98 6.02 -13.31
C PRO A 53 -18.49 6.02 -13.57
N PHE A 54 -19.27 5.88 -12.50
CA PHE A 54 -20.71 6.15 -12.56
C PHE A 54 -20.94 7.62 -12.95
N GLY A 55 -21.94 7.86 -13.81
CA GLY A 55 -22.22 9.19 -14.37
C GLY A 55 -21.42 9.53 -15.63
N GLY A 56 -20.52 8.64 -16.08
CA GLY A 56 -19.71 8.87 -17.27
C GLY A 56 -18.50 9.79 -17.01
N GLY A 57 -17.89 10.28 -18.09
CA GLY A 57 -16.64 11.05 -18.04
C GLY A 57 -15.44 10.25 -18.55
N ALA A 58 -14.31 10.94 -18.70
CA ALA A 58 -13.06 10.31 -19.13
C ALA A 58 -12.34 9.67 -17.95
N GLY A 59 -11.61 8.58 -18.23
CA GLY A 59 -10.79 7.88 -17.25
C GLY A 59 -11.50 6.69 -16.60
N MET A 60 -10.83 6.13 -15.60
CA MET A 60 -11.22 4.92 -14.89
C MET A 60 -11.08 5.13 -13.37
N VAL A 61 -11.82 4.36 -12.59
CA VAL A 61 -11.80 4.39 -11.12
C VAL A 61 -11.50 2.98 -10.62
N PHE A 62 -10.60 2.85 -9.64
CA PHE A 62 -10.36 1.55 -9.03
C PHE A 62 -11.66 0.98 -8.44
N LYS A 63 -11.90 -0.30 -8.73
CA LYS A 63 -12.97 -1.07 -8.13
C LYS A 63 -12.72 -1.19 -6.62
N PRO A 64 -13.77 -1.10 -5.78
CA PRO A 64 -13.62 -1.30 -4.35
C PRO A 64 -13.21 -2.74 -4.02
N GLU A 65 -13.76 -3.72 -4.71
CA GLU A 65 -13.59 -5.15 -4.40
C GLU A 65 -12.13 -5.61 -4.25
N PRO A 66 -11.20 -5.36 -5.20
CA PRO A 66 -9.81 -5.78 -5.05
C PRO A 66 -9.10 -5.07 -3.88
N ILE A 67 -9.42 -3.79 -3.63
CA ILE A 67 -8.82 -3.00 -2.55
C ILE A 67 -9.25 -3.56 -1.19
N PHE A 68 -10.54 -3.76 -0.98
CA PHE A 68 -11.06 -4.29 0.28
C PHE A 68 -10.53 -5.70 0.54
N ARG A 69 -10.53 -6.58 -0.46
CA ARG A 69 -9.94 -7.92 -0.34
C ARG A 69 -8.47 -7.87 0.04
N ALA A 70 -7.69 -6.99 -0.58
CA ALA A 70 -6.28 -6.82 -0.25
C ALA A 70 -6.11 -6.37 1.21
N VAL A 71 -6.81 -5.32 1.63
CA VAL A 71 -6.73 -4.81 3.00
C VAL A 71 -7.16 -5.88 4.01
N GLU A 72 -8.29 -6.55 3.79
CA GLU A 72 -8.79 -7.59 4.67
C GLU A 72 -7.80 -8.76 4.77
N THR A 73 -7.31 -9.28 3.64
CA THR A 73 -6.34 -10.39 3.61
C THR A 73 -5.04 -10.03 4.34
N LEU A 74 -4.51 -8.84 4.10
CA LEU A 74 -3.26 -8.39 4.73
C LEU A 74 -3.44 -8.07 6.22
N CYS A 75 -4.67 -7.78 6.63
CA CYS A 75 -4.99 -7.44 8.01
C CYS A 75 -5.46 -8.64 8.86
N GLN A 76 -5.86 -9.75 8.24
CA GLN A 76 -6.47 -10.93 8.90
C GLN A 76 -5.56 -11.57 9.97
N ASP A 77 -4.25 -11.66 9.73
CA ASP A 77 -3.32 -12.36 10.63
C ASP A 77 -2.95 -11.55 11.90
N GLU A 78 -3.33 -10.28 12.00
CA GLU A 78 -2.95 -9.39 13.10
C GLU A 78 -4.19 -8.81 13.81
N LEU A 79 -5.09 -9.69 14.28
CA LEU A 79 -6.16 -9.37 15.25
C LEU A 79 -5.63 -8.87 16.62
N THR A 80 -4.31 -8.74 16.78
CA THR A 80 -3.65 -8.27 18.00
C THR A 80 -3.16 -6.83 17.86
N THR A 81 -4.00 -5.88 18.27
CA THR A 81 -3.64 -4.76 19.18
C THR A 81 -2.32 -3.97 18.95
N LYS A 82 -1.83 -3.79 17.73
CA LYS A 82 -0.81 -2.77 17.40
C LYS A 82 -1.42 -1.62 16.63
N ALA A 83 -0.96 -0.39 16.84
CA ALA A 83 -1.48 0.76 16.13
C ALA A 83 -1.17 0.63 14.63
N ARG A 84 -2.17 0.20 13.86
CA ARG A 84 -2.10 0.05 12.42
C ARG A 84 -2.60 1.33 11.75
N ALA A 85 -1.80 1.89 10.85
CA ALA A 85 -2.20 3.00 10.00
C ALA A 85 -2.48 2.49 8.58
N ILE A 86 -3.70 2.70 8.08
CA ILE A 86 -4.03 2.52 6.65
C ILE A 86 -3.93 3.90 6.01
N ILE A 87 -2.98 4.06 5.08
CA ILE A 87 -2.66 5.35 4.47
C ILE A 87 -2.93 5.28 2.96
N LEU A 88 -3.84 6.11 2.48
CA LEU A 88 -4.07 6.33 1.05
C LEU A 88 -3.26 7.56 0.61
N LEU A 89 -2.30 7.36 -0.30
CA LEU A 89 -1.58 8.46 -0.92
C LEU A 89 -2.49 9.15 -1.93
N SER A 90 -2.80 10.43 -1.69
CA SER A 90 -3.68 11.23 -2.54
C SER A 90 -3.22 12.69 -2.55
N PRO A 91 -3.32 13.41 -3.68
CA PRO A 91 -3.12 14.86 -3.73
C PRO A 91 -4.07 15.64 -2.81
N GLN A 92 -5.20 15.06 -2.43
CA GLN A 92 -6.16 15.64 -1.47
C GLN A 92 -5.74 15.41 -0.01
N GLY A 93 -4.72 14.59 0.22
CA GLY A 93 -4.21 14.26 1.55
C GLY A 93 -3.42 15.40 2.20
N ARG A 94 -2.97 15.14 3.43
CA ARG A 94 -2.05 16.06 4.11
C ARG A 94 -0.70 16.04 3.40
N VAL A 95 -0.07 17.22 3.26
CA VAL A 95 1.30 17.32 2.74
C VAL A 95 2.23 16.57 3.69
N PHE A 96 3.08 15.71 3.14
CA PHE A 96 4.06 14.97 3.92
C PHE A 96 5.27 15.85 4.22
N ASP A 97 5.49 16.12 5.50
CA ASP A 97 6.64 16.87 6.01
C ASP A 97 7.37 16.09 7.11
N GLN A 98 8.45 16.66 7.64
CA GLN A 98 9.26 16.03 8.68
C GLN A 98 8.46 15.74 9.97
N LYS A 99 7.51 16.61 10.31
CA LYS A 99 6.67 16.43 11.50
C LYS A 99 5.72 15.25 11.33
N GLU A 100 5.17 15.08 10.14
CA GLU A 100 4.33 13.92 9.83
C GLU A 100 5.15 12.62 9.80
N ALA A 101 6.40 12.67 9.31
CA ALA A 101 7.31 11.53 9.36
C ALA A 101 7.58 11.07 10.81
N GLU A 102 7.87 12.01 11.72
CA GLU A 102 8.08 11.72 13.15
C GLU A 102 6.81 11.18 13.81
N ARG A 103 5.65 11.75 13.49
CA ARG A 103 4.35 11.29 13.97
C ARG A 103 4.10 9.84 13.58
N LEU A 104 4.33 9.49 12.30
CA LEU A 104 4.16 8.13 11.80
C LEU A 104 5.17 7.16 12.41
N ALA A 105 6.43 7.58 12.58
CA ALA A 105 7.47 6.76 13.21
C ALA A 105 7.17 6.43 14.68
N GLY A 106 6.42 7.29 15.38
CA GLY A 106 5.97 7.08 16.76
C GLY A 106 4.71 6.22 16.92
N MET A 107 4.05 5.79 15.84
CA MET A 107 2.90 4.89 15.90
C MET A 107 3.39 3.47 16.20
N GLN A 108 3.02 2.90 17.36
CA GLN A 108 3.42 1.56 17.83
C GLN A 108 2.31 0.52 17.69
#